data_AF-A0A9W8LF35-F1
#
_entry.id   AF-A0A9W8LF35-F1
#
_cell.length_a   1.000
_cell.length_b   1.000
_cell.length_c   1.000
_cell.angle_alpha   90.00
_cell.angle_beta   90.00
_cell.angle_gamma   90.00
#
_symmetry.space_group_name_H-M   'P 1'
#
loop_
_entity.id
_entity.type
_entity.pdbx_description
1 polymer ?
#
loop_
_entity_poly.entity_id
_entity_poly.type
_entity_poly.pdbx_seq_one_letter_code
_entity_poly.pdbx_strand_id
1 'polypeptide(L)'
;MALIEPRAARAAYLDPDKRLMLIKMMTGMDAQNPDRDDTVTLCVCGGMLGLTGIMVVYAWCNYSYRPIRAKNLTWTTLIYIATVLWFIGDIGTNQHVRMVGVWANCKLWVIWFRILFCFVFASMTVVRLYALDRVFNQKKPFTTRSSIVAGAIVVFFNGTFCLINQLLAPAKSAEYVPAIEACNITMTLRIVALAYQWVQWTACGFLIFRLRNIQSSFNEFYQSIAIFAVIIGLLLETTIINLKYQFYVFSKARRIEKTVVDAVAGVLVVWLFIGYPVLMSIFNRREYEQKWLEMLARDAPNNTFNVSSNPNGTTAYAKMNDPADSAFQTSQLHFDNDPHSGYISGNHRPFDDPDPLNIESTLNAHVPYNDNLLPMALRNNMHIHRPVLNTPSMFPHGYSEPSPDGRHVL
;
A
#
# COMPACT_ATOMS: atom_id res chain seq x y z
N MET A 1 -37.42 -34.34 -13.33
CA MET A 1 -36.89 -33.70 -12.11
C MET A 1 -38.00 -32.79 -11.59
N ALA A 2 -38.78 -33.26 -10.62
CA ALA A 2 -40.01 -32.61 -10.19
C ALA A 2 -39.70 -31.42 -9.28
N LEU A 3 -40.16 -30.24 -9.69
CA LEU A 3 -40.18 -29.03 -8.87
C LEU A 3 -41.20 -29.24 -7.74
N ILE A 4 -40.71 -29.69 -6.59
CA ILE A 4 -41.46 -29.59 -5.34
C ILE A 4 -41.46 -28.12 -4.96
N GLU A 5 -42.56 -27.42 -5.28
CA GLU A 5 -42.85 -26.13 -4.68
C GLU A 5 -42.80 -26.29 -3.15
N PRO A 6 -41.92 -25.56 -2.44
CA PRO A 6 -42.01 -25.50 -1.00
C PRO A 6 -43.32 -24.77 -0.69
N ARG A 7 -44.37 -25.55 -0.39
CA ARG A 7 -45.54 -25.04 0.34
C ARG A 7 -44.96 -24.21 1.47
N ALA A 8 -45.18 -22.90 1.39
CA ALA A 8 -44.87 -21.95 2.44
C ALA A 8 -45.54 -22.50 3.70
N ALA A 9 -44.78 -23.24 4.49
CA ALA A 9 -45.19 -23.62 5.82
C ALA A 9 -45.50 -22.29 6.47
N ARG A 10 -46.78 -22.06 6.80
CA ARG A 10 -47.17 -21.08 7.79
C ARG A 10 -46.34 -21.44 9.00
N ALA A 11 -45.18 -20.80 9.14
CA ALA A 11 -44.33 -20.95 10.29
C ALA A 11 -45.24 -20.53 11.43
N ALA A 12 -45.68 -21.52 12.23
CA ALA A 12 -46.47 -21.27 13.40
C ALA A 12 -45.79 -20.10 14.11
N TYR A 13 -46.57 -19.07 14.42
CA TYR A 13 -46.11 -17.85 15.06
C TYR A 13 -45.65 -18.25 16.45
N LEU A 14 -44.43 -18.81 16.54
CA LEU A 14 -43.80 -19.16 17.79
C LEU A 14 -43.58 -17.84 18.49
N ASP A 15 -44.17 -17.75 19.68
CA ASP A 15 -43.94 -16.70 20.64
C ASP A 15 -42.44 -16.33 20.66
N PRO A 16 -42.07 -15.05 20.45
CA PRO A 16 -40.69 -14.60 20.34
C PRO A 16 -39.79 -15.13 21.47
N ASP A 17 -40.32 -15.22 22.70
CA ASP A 17 -39.59 -15.74 23.86
C ASP A 17 -39.24 -17.23 23.72
N LYS A 18 -40.17 -18.04 23.20
CA LYS A 18 -39.93 -19.47 22.96
C LYS A 18 -38.93 -19.69 21.82
N ARG A 19 -38.95 -18.82 20.80
CA ARG A 19 -37.95 -18.82 19.73
C ARG A 19 -36.57 -18.49 20.27
N LEU A 20 -36.46 -17.45 21.10
CA LEU A 20 -35.21 -17.07 21.74
C LEU A 20 -34.66 -18.20 22.60
N MET A 21 -35.54 -18.89 23.35
CA MET A 21 -35.16 -20.06 24.16
C MET A 21 -34.69 -21.23 23.29
N LEU A 22 -35.34 -21.50 22.16
CA LEU A 22 -34.93 -22.54 21.20
C LEU A 22 -33.58 -22.22 20.55
N ILE A 23 -33.37 -20.96 20.16
CA ILE A 23 -32.09 -20.49 19.61
C ILE A 23 -31.00 -20.57 20.67
N LYS A 24 -31.27 -20.11 21.90
CA LYS A 24 -30.34 -20.22 23.03
C LYS A 24 -30.03 -21.68 23.36
N MET A 25 -31.01 -22.57 23.28
CA MET A 25 -30.83 -24.01 23.50
C MET A 25 -30.04 -24.68 22.36
N MET A 26 -30.26 -24.28 21.10
CA MET A 26 -29.53 -24.84 19.95
C MET A 26 -28.10 -24.29 19.83
N THR A 27 -27.88 -23.02 20.17
CA THR A 27 -26.61 -22.32 19.93
C THR A 27 -25.77 -22.16 21.21
N GLY A 28 -26.37 -22.31 22.39
CA GLY A 28 -25.72 -22.09 23.68
C GLY A 28 -25.36 -20.63 23.97
N MET A 29 -25.83 -19.68 23.15
CA MET A 29 -25.44 -18.27 23.26
C MET A 29 -26.54 -17.39 23.86
N ASP A 30 -26.13 -16.48 24.73
CA ASP A 30 -26.96 -15.38 25.19
C ASP A 30 -26.74 -14.18 24.28
N ALA A 31 -27.71 -13.91 23.38
CA ALA A 31 -27.61 -12.81 22.43
C ALA A 31 -27.70 -11.41 23.09
N GLN A 32 -28.07 -11.34 24.38
CA GLN A 32 -28.37 -10.06 25.03
C GLN A 32 -27.13 -9.31 25.53
N ASN A 33 -26.03 -9.98 25.85
CA ASN A 33 -24.83 -9.34 26.40
C ASN A 33 -23.58 -9.66 25.56
N PRO A 34 -22.81 -8.65 25.11
CA PRO A 34 -21.53 -8.89 24.46
C PRO A 34 -20.63 -9.66 25.43
N ASP A 35 -20.09 -10.77 24.94
CA ASP A 35 -19.27 -11.64 25.77
C ASP A 35 -17.96 -10.92 26.14
N ARG A 36 -17.42 -11.25 27.31
CA ARG A 36 -16.12 -10.73 27.75
C ARG A 36 -15.04 -11.06 26.71
N ASP A 37 -15.11 -12.23 26.10
CA ASP A 37 -14.13 -12.68 25.11
C ASP A 37 -14.23 -11.92 23.78
N ASP A 38 -15.44 -11.54 23.36
CA ASP A 38 -15.61 -10.67 22.18
C ASP A 38 -14.99 -9.30 22.44
N THR A 39 -15.22 -8.74 23.63
CA THR A 39 -14.64 -7.44 24.03
C THR A 39 -13.11 -7.52 24.04
N VAL A 40 -12.53 -8.57 24.64
CA VAL A 40 -11.08 -8.79 24.64
C VAL A 40 -10.54 -8.91 23.22
N THR A 41 -11.22 -9.66 22.36
CA THR A 41 -10.85 -9.83 20.95
C THR A 41 -10.82 -8.50 20.21
N LEU A 42 -11.87 -7.69 20.36
CA LEU A 42 -11.95 -6.37 19.74
C LEU A 42 -10.86 -5.43 20.24
N CYS A 43 -10.57 -5.43 21.54
CA CYS A 43 -9.49 -4.62 22.11
C CYS A 43 -8.11 -5.04 21.60
N VAL A 44 -7.83 -6.34 21.51
CA VAL A 44 -6.54 -6.86 21.01
C VAL A 44 -6.37 -6.54 19.53
N CYS A 45 -7.35 -6.87 18.69
CA CYS A 45 -7.29 -6.58 17.25
C CYS A 45 -7.23 -5.07 16.97
N GLY A 46 -8.01 -4.27 17.71
CA GLY A 46 -7.96 -2.81 17.65
C GLY A 46 -6.60 -2.25 18.07
N GLY A 47 -6.00 -2.79 19.13
CA GLY A 47 -4.64 -2.42 19.57
C GLY A 47 -3.57 -2.73 18.51
N MET A 48 -3.64 -3.90 17.86
CA MET A 48 -2.74 -4.26 16.75
C MET A 48 -2.88 -3.30 15.55
N LEU A 49 -4.11 -2.95 15.19
CA LEU A 49 -4.38 -1.97 14.13
C LEU A 49 -3.91 -0.56 14.52
N GLY A 50 -4.06 -0.18 15.79
CA GLY A 50 -3.56 1.08 16.34
C GLY A 50 -2.03 1.17 16.28
N LEU A 51 -1.33 0.12 16.71
CA LEU A 51 0.13 0.03 16.61
C LEU A 51 0.61 0.13 15.14
N THR A 52 -0.11 -0.53 14.23
CA THR A 52 0.15 -0.45 12.79
C THR A 52 -0.09 0.97 12.26
N GLY A 53 -1.12 1.66 12.75
CA GLY A 53 -1.38 3.07 12.43
C GLY A 53 -0.24 3.99 12.87
N ILE A 54 0.27 3.81 14.08
CA ILE A 54 1.46 4.56 14.59
C ILE A 54 2.66 4.32 13.67
N MET A 55 2.91 3.08 13.24
CA MET A 55 3.98 2.76 12.30
C MET A 55 3.79 3.47 10.94
N VAL A 56 2.57 3.50 10.41
CA VAL A 56 2.25 4.21 9.15
C VAL A 56 2.48 5.72 9.30
N VAL A 57 2.03 6.32 10.41
CA VAL A 57 2.25 7.75 10.71
C VAL A 57 3.74 8.06 10.83
N TYR A 58 4.50 7.22 11.55
CA TYR A 58 5.95 7.37 11.65
C TYR A 58 6.63 7.32 10.28
N ALA A 59 6.18 6.43 9.38
CA ALA A 59 6.69 6.35 8.02
C ALA A 59 6.40 7.62 7.20
N TRP A 60 5.25 8.28 7.42
CA TRP A 60 4.93 9.57 6.81
C TRP A 60 5.80 10.70 7.37
N CYS A 61 6.01 10.76 8.68
CA CYS A 61 6.90 11.74 9.30
C CYS A 61 8.36 11.59 8.79
N ASN A 62 8.77 10.37 8.47
CA ASN A 62 10.09 10.05 7.93
C ASN A 62 10.08 9.79 6.41
N TYR A 63 9.17 10.43 5.67
CA TYR A 63 9.03 10.23 4.22
C TYR A 63 10.27 10.63 3.41
N SER A 64 11.14 11.49 3.97
CA SER A 64 12.44 11.85 3.37
C SER A 64 13.42 10.67 3.31
N TYR A 65 13.19 9.61 4.10
CA TYR A 65 14.04 8.43 4.10
C TYR A 65 13.84 7.59 2.83
N ARG A 66 14.88 7.47 1.99
CA ARG A 66 14.80 6.89 0.64
C ARG A 66 14.20 5.46 0.61
N PRO A 67 14.56 4.54 1.53
CA PRO A 67 13.97 3.21 1.56
C PRO A 67 12.45 3.20 1.82
N ILE A 68 11.95 4.06 2.71
CA ILE A 68 10.51 4.20 2.98
C ILE A 68 9.81 4.77 1.74
N ARG A 69 10.41 5.80 1.12
CA ARG A 69 9.82 6.44 -0.06
C ARG A 69 9.69 5.48 -1.24
N ALA A 70 10.65 4.59 -1.43
CA ALA A 70 10.62 3.57 -2.48
C ALA A 70 9.46 2.58 -2.35
N LYS A 71 8.96 2.34 -1.12
CA LYS A 71 7.84 1.44 -0.85
C LYS A 71 6.46 2.03 -1.17
N ASN A 72 6.35 3.15 -1.88
CA ASN A 72 5.08 3.74 -2.30
C ASN A 72 4.04 3.83 -1.17
N LEU A 73 4.32 4.71 -0.21
CA LEU A 73 3.60 4.84 1.06
C LEU A 73 2.10 5.11 0.89
N THR A 74 1.70 5.80 -0.18
CA THR A 74 0.29 6.11 -0.48
C THR A 74 -0.55 4.85 -0.64
N TRP A 75 -0.11 3.88 -1.45
CA TRP A 75 -0.85 2.63 -1.63
C TRP A 75 -0.85 1.78 -0.36
N THR A 76 0.25 1.75 0.40
CA THR A 76 0.29 1.05 1.71
C THR A 76 -0.68 1.67 2.71
N THR A 77 -0.79 3.00 2.74
CA THR A 77 -1.72 3.71 3.61
C THR A 77 -3.18 3.40 3.23
N LEU A 78 -3.49 3.36 1.94
CA LEU A 78 -4.82 2.96 1.47
C LEU A 78 -5.16 1.50 1.79
N ILE A 79 -4.18 0.59 1.71
CA ILE A 79 -4.33 -0.80 2.16
C ILE A 79 -4.64 -0.84 3.65
N TYR A 80 -3.91 -0.10 4.48
CA TYR A 80 -4.16 -0.01 5.92
C TYR A 80 -5.56 0.55 6.24
N ILE A 81 -5.97 1.65 5.60
CA ILE A 81 -7.32 2.23 5.78
C ILE A 81 -8.39 1.21 5.39
N ALA A 82 -8.21 0.49 4.27
CA ALA A 82 -9.12 -0.57 3.86
C ALA A 82 -9.16 -1.70 4.90
N THR A 83 -8.03 -2.11 5.49
CA THR A 83 -8.00 -3.09 6.58
C THR A 83 -8.78 -2.61 7.81
N VAL A 84 -8.65 -1.35 8.22
CA VAL A 84 -9.40 -0.81 9.37
C VAL A 84 -10.90 -0.81 9.10
N LEU A 85 -11.32 -0.34 7.92
CA LEU A 85 -12.74 -0.29 7.55
C LEU A 85 -13.33 -1.69 7.33
N TRP A 86 -12.52 -2.62 6.82
CA TRP A 86 -12.88 -4.03 6.73
C TRP A 86 -13.07 -4.63 8.13
N PHE A 87 -12.15 -4.40 9.07
CA PHE A 87 -12.28 -4.83 10.46
C PHE A 87 -13.55 -4.28 11.11
N ILE A 88 -13.90 -3.01 10.88
CA ILE A 88 -15.17 -2.44 11.36
C ILE A 88 -16.38 -3.18 10.78
N GLY A 89 -16.33 -3.55 9.50
CA GLY A 89 -17.33 -4.42 8.88
C GLY A 89 -17.42 -5.78 9.57
N ASP A 90 -16.28 -6.36 9.93
CA ASP A 90 -16.21 -7.65 10.62
C ASP A 90 -16.91 -7.63 11.98
N ILE A 91 -16.80 -6.53 12.74
CA ILE A 91 -17.51 -6.35 14.02
C ILE A 91 -19.02 -6.55 13.85
N GLY A 92 -19.61 -5.91 12.84
CA GLY A 92 -21.04 -6.00 12.55
C GLY A 92 -21.43 -7.35 11.96
N THR A 93 -20.69 -7.87 10.99
CA THR A 93 -21.08 -9.12 10.31
C THR A 93 -20.87 -10.37 11.15
N ASN A 94 -19.87 -10.37 12.03
CA ASN A 94 -19.57 -11.51 12.91
C ASN A 94 -20.32 -11.44 14.25
N GLN A 95 -21.25 -10.48 14.40
CA GLN A 95 -22.09 -10.28 15.59
C GLN A 95 -21.27 -10.14 16.90
N HIS A 96 -20.15 -9.42 16.85
CA HIS A 96 -19.46 -9.03 18.09
C HIS A 96 -20.24 -7.94 18.85
N VAL A 97 -21.16 -7.26 18.17
CA VAL A 97 -22.07 -6.26 18.73
C VAL A 97 -23.52 -6.64 18.43
N ARG A 98 -24.42 -6.21 19.30
CA ARG A 98 -25.86 -6.40 19.12
C ARG A 98 -26.36 -5.61 17.92
N MET A 99 -27.08 -6.26 17.00
CA MET A 99 -27.50 -5.65 15.73
C MET A 99 -28.79 -4.82 15.86
N VAL A 100 -28.80 -3.86 16.77
CA VAL A 100 -29.92 -2.93 17.00
C VAL A 100 -29.61 -1.52 16.48
N GLY A 101 -30.65 -0.76 16.10
CA GLY A 101 -30.50 0.61 15.60
C GLY A 101 -29.68 0.67 14.30
N VAL A 102 -28.58 1.44 14.30
CA VAL A 102 -27.69 1.59 13.11
C VAL A 102 -27.06 0.25 12.71
N TRP A 103 -26.85 -0.66 13.66
CA TRP A 103 -26.29 -1.99 13.40
C TRP A 103 -27.29 -2.93 12.70
N ALA A 104 -28.60 -2.67 12.79
CA ALA A 104 -29.62 -3.43 12.06
C ALA A 104 -29.56 -3.23 10.54
N ASN A 105 -28.82 -2.22 10.05
CA ASN A 105 -28.62 -1.97 8.62
C ASN A 105 -27.65 -2.97 7.99
N CYS A 106 -28.08 -4.23 7.83
CA CYS A 106 -27.25 -5.33 7.34
C CYS A 106 -26.55 -5.05 6.01
N LYS A 107 -27.24 -4.40 5.06
CA LYS A 107 -26.64 -4.05 3.77
C LYS A 107 -25.45 -3.10 3.92
N LEU A 108 -25.53 -2.13 4.84
CA LEU A 108 -24.43 -1.21 5.11
C LEU A 108 -23.19 -1.98 5.60
N TRP A 109 -23.34 -2.77 6.65
CA TRP A 109 -22.20 -3.46 7.27
C TRP A 109 -21.64 -4.59 6.41
N VAL A 110 -22.52 -5.41 5.81
CA VAL A 110 -22.10 -6.55 4.98
C VAL A 110 -21.53 -6.08 3.64
N ILE A 111 -22.24 -5.24 2.91
CA ILE A 111 -21.86 -4.90 1.53
C ILE A 111 -20.80 -3.80 1.52
N TRP A 112 -21.03 -2.70 2.25
CA TRP A 112 -20.18 -1.51 2.16
C TRP A 112 -18.97 -1.54 3.09
N PHE A 113 -19.09 -2.12 4.29
CA PHE A 113 -17.95 -2.20 5.19
C PHE A 113 -17.16 -3.50 4.98
N ARG A 114 -17.81 -4.65 5.00
CA ARG A 114 -17.10 -5.92 4.88
C ARG A 114 -16.67 -6.24 3.45
N ILE A 115 -17.60 -6.37 2.51
CA ILE A 115 -17.29 -6.81 1.14
C ILE A 115 -16.47 -5.76 0.38
N LEU A 116 -16.93 -4.50 0.34
CA LEU A 116 -16.25 -3.45 -0.41
C LEU A 116 -14.81 -3.24 0.06
N PHE A 117 -14.55 -3.11 1.36
CA PHE A 117 -13.19 -2.83 1.82
C PHE A 117 -12.27 -4.05 1.77
N CYS A 118 -12.81 -5.28 1.84
CA CYS A 118 -12.04 -6.47 1.49
C CYS A 118 -11.62 -6.46 0.00
N PHE A 119 -12.52 -6.06 -0.90
CA PHE A 119 -12.20 -5.92 -2.32
C PHE A 119 -11.22 -4.78 -2.56
N VAL A 120 -11.40 -3.63 -1.92
CA VAL A 120 -10.46 -2.50 -2.01
C VAL A 120 -9.07 -2.92 -1.50
N PHE A 121 -8.99 -3.64 -0.38
CA PHE A 121 -7.72 -4.17 0.15
C PHE A 121 -6.99 -5.04 -0.89
N ALA A 122 -7.68 -6.01 -1.49
CA ALA A 122 -7.11 -6.86 -2.53
C ALA A 122 -6.72 -6.07 -3.78
N SER A 123 -7.56 -5.13 -4.19
CA SER A 123 -7.38 -4.26 -5.35
C SER A 123 -6.17 -3.35 -5.22
N MET A 124 -5.98 -2.71 -4.07
CA MET A 124 -4.83 -1.86 -3.81
C MET A 124 -3.53 -2.66 -3.77
N THR A 125 -3.60 -3.91 -3.28
CA THR A 125 -2.48 -4.85 -3.34
C THR A 125 -2.12 -5.19 -4.80
N VAL A 126 -3.11 -5.45 -5.65
CA VAL A 126 -2.91 -5.68 -7.09
C VAL A 126 -2.31 -4.46 -7.78
N VAL A 127 -2.85 -3.26 -7.54
CA VAL A 127 -2.33 -2.00 -8.13
C VAL A 127 -0.88 -1.76 -7.73
N ARG A 128 -0.53 -2.05 -6.48
CA ARG A 128 0.86 -1.95 -5.99
C ARG A 128 1.78 -2.94 -6.70
N LEU A 129 1.40 -4.22 -6.82
CA LEU A 129 2.21 -5.22 -7.54
C LEU A 129 2.32 -4.91 -9.03
N TYR A 130 1.25 -4.37 -9.62
CA TYR A 130 1.26 -3.89 -11.00
C TYR A 130 2.23 -2.72 -11.20
N ALA A 131 2.33 -1.82 -10.22
CA ALA A 131 3.33 -0.75 -10.24
C ALA A 131 4.75 -1.31 -10.28
N LEU A 132 5.03 -2.35 -9.49
CA LEU A 132 6.33 -3.04 -9.50
C LEU A 132 6.60 -3.73 -10.85
N ASP A 133 5.62 -4.46 -11.42
CA ASP A 133 5.78 -5.10 -12.73
C ASP A 133 6.07 -4.07 -13.83
N ARG A 134 5.37 -2.93 -13.80
CA ARG A 134 5.60 -1.87 -14.79
C ARG A 134 7.00 -1.27 -14.71
N VAL A 135 7.48 -1.01 -13.49
CA VAL A 135 8.82 -0.40 -13.29
C VAL A 135 9.91 -1.40 -13.66
N PHE A 136 9.86 -2.63 -13.16
CA PHE A 136 10.95 -3.58 -13.30
C PHE A 136 10.90 -4.40 -14.59
N ASN A 137 9.75 -4.99 -14.93
CA ASN A 137 9.63 -5.83 -16.12
C ASN A 137 9.42 -5.01 -17.39
N GLN A 138 8.56 -4.00 -17.33
CA GLN A 138 8.24 -3.20 -18.53
C GLN A 138 9.21 -2.04 -18.76
N LYS A 139 10.07 -1.73 -17.76
CA LYS A 139 11.00 -0.59 -17.78
C LYS A 139 10.30 0.74 -18.10
N LYS A 140 9.03 0.86 -17.75
CA LYS A 140 8.22 2.06 -17.99
C LYS A 140 8.05 2.83 -16.69
N PRO A 141 8.15 4.17 -16.72
CA PRO A 141 7.86 4.97 -15.54
C PRO A 141 6.42 4.72 -15.08
N PHE A 142 6.26 4.46 -13.78
CA PHE A 142 4.94 4.44 -13.15
C PHE A 142 4.56 5.89 -12.83
N THR A 143 4.06 6.58 -13.84
CA THR A 143 3.61 7.97 -13.69
C THR A 143 2.34 8.04 -12.86
N THR A 144 2.15 9.15 -12.14
CA THR A 144 0.98 9.41 -11.30
C THR A 144 -0.34 9.17 -12.05
N ARG A 145 -0.41 9.57 -13.32
CA ARG A 145 -1.61 9.36 -14.16
C ARG A 145 -1.94 7.88 -14.36
N SER A 146 -0.96 7.03 -14.70
CA SER A 146 -1.24 5.61 -14.91
C SER A 146 -1.62 4.90 -13.62
N SER A 147 -1.07 5.34 -12.50
CA SER A 147 -1.43 4.83 -11.17
C SER A 147 -2.87 5.15 -10.81
N ILE A 148 -3.30 6.39 -11.06
CA ILE A 148 -4.67 6.85 -10.80
C ILE A 148 -5.66 6.08 -11.68
N VAL A 149 -5.35 5.88 -12.97
CA VAL A 149 -6.21 5.12 -13.89
C VAL A 149 -6.35 3.68 -13.42
N ALA A 150 -5.25 3.00 -13.05
CA ALA A 150 -5.32 1.64 -12.53
C ALA A 150 -6.16 1.57 -11.25
N GLY A 151 -5.96 2.49 -10.30
CA GLY A 151 -6.77 2.57 -9.08
C GLY A 151 -8.25 2.83 -9.37
N ALA A 152 -8.56 3.77 -10.26
CA ALA A 152 -9.92 4.14 -10.62
C ALA A 152 -10.68 2.98 -11.27
N ILE A 153 -10.03 2.22 -12.16
CA ILE A 153 -10.63 1.04 -12.80
C ILE A 153 -11.05 0.03 -11.73
N VAL A 154 -10.17 -0.28 -10.78
CA VAL A 154 -10.50 -1.31 -9.80
C VAL A 154 -11.55 -0.83 -8.78
N VAL A 155 -11.47 0.43 -8.34
CA VAL A 155 -12.52 1.05 -7.51
C VAL A 155 -13.88 1.04 -8.21
N PHE A 156 -13.91 1.32 -9.52
CA PHE A 156 -15.13 1.29 -10.32
C PHE A 156 -15.77 -0.11 -10.34
N PHE A 157 -15.00 -1.18 -10.55
CA PHE A 157 -15.52 -2.54 -10.53
C PHE A 157 -16.04 -2.95 -9.14
N ASN A 158 -15.31 -2.63 -8.07
CA ASN A 158 -15.72 -2.93 -6.70
C ASN A 158 -17.00 -2.17 -6.31
N GLY A 159 -17.06 -0.88 -6.66
CA GLY A 159 -18.22 -0.03 -6.42
C GLY A 159 -19.45 -0.51 -7.20
N THR A 160 -19.28 -0.88 -8.47
CA THR A 160 -20.36 -1.44 -9.30
C THR A 160 -20.89 -2.74 -8.70
N PHE A 161 -20.01 -3.64 -8.26
CA PHE A 161 -20.41 -4.88 -7.58
C PHE A 161 -21.27 -4.59 -6.34
N CYS A 162 -20.82 -3.66 -5.49
CA CYS A 162 -21.54 -3.30 -4.27
C CYS A 162 -22.88 -2.62 -4.57
N LEU A 163 -22.91 -1.74 -5.58
CA LEU A 163 -24.12 -1.05 -6.02
C LEU A 163 -25.18 -2.03 -6.54
N ILE A 164 -24.77 -3.01 -7.38
CA ILE A 164 -25.69 -4.05 -7.86
C ILE A 164 -26.28 -4.83 -6.67
N ASN A 165 -25.45 -5.25 -5.71
CA ASN A 165 -25.91 -5.99 -4.53
C ASN A 165 -26.77 -5.14 -3.58
N GLN A 166 -26.54 -3.83 -3.51
CA GLN A 166 -27.38 -2.90 -2.77
C GLN A 166 -28.79 -2.82 -3.38
N LEU A 167 -28.88 -2.76 -4.72
CA LEU A 167 -30.12 -2.66 -5.47
C LEU A 167 -30.91 -3.99 -5.52
N LEU A 168 -30.25 -5.13 -5.30
CA LEU A 168 -30.93 -6.43 -5.21
C LEU A 168 -31.91 -6.48 -4.03
N ALA A 169 -33.00 -7.20 -4.22
CA ALA A 169 -33.99 -7.45 -3.17
C ALA A 169 -33.32 -8.09 -1.92
N PRO A 170 -33.78 -7.75 -0.69
CA PRO A 170 -33.20 -8.28 0.55
C PRO A 170 -33.11 -9.81 0.57
N ALA A 171 -34.16 -10.49 0.09
CA ALA A 171 -34.22 -11.95 -0.01
C ALA A 171 -33.13 -12.60 -0.88
N LYS A 172 -32.45 -11.83 -1.74
CA LYS A 172 -31.33 -12.31 -2.58
C LYS A 172 -29.97 -11.82 -2.11
N SER A 173 -29.90 -10.89 -1.17
CA SER A 173 -28.66 -10.20 -0.76
C SER A 173 -28.37 -10.40 0.73
N ALA A 174 -28.65 -9.38 1.55
CA ALA A 174 -28.53 -9.43 2.99
C ALA A 174 -29.82 -8.89 3.60
N GLU A 175 -30.37 -9.64 4.55
CA GLU A 175 -31.61 -9.31 5.24
C GLU A 175 -31.37 -9.32 6.75
N TYR A 176 -31.89 -8.31 7.43
CA TYR A 176 -31.93 -8.30 8.88
C TYR A 176 -33.07 -9.21 9.36
N VAL A 177 -32.76 -10.15 10.24
CA VAL A 177 -33.77 -11.07 10.82
C VAL A 177 -34.00 -10.65 12.28
N PRO A 178 -35.12 -9.95 12.58
CA PRO A 178 -35.36 -9.41 13.92
C PRO A 178 -35.40 -10.48 15.02
N ALA A 179 -35.82 -11.70 14.70
CA ALA A 179 -35.96 -12.79 15.66
C ALA A 179 -34.63 -13.27 16.27
N ILE A 180 -33.51 -13.06 15.57
CA ILE A 180 -32.16 -13.46 15.98
C ILE A 180 -31.23 -12.26 16.14
N GLU A 181 -31.73 -11.05 15.89
CA GLU A 181 -30.94 -9.81 15.80
C GLU A 181 -29.65 -10.03 14.98
N ALA A 182 -29.79 -10.65 13.81
CA ALA A 182 -28.69 -11.09 12.96
C ALA A 182 -28.90 -10.69 11.51
N CYS A 183 -27.78 -10.54 10.79
CA CYS A 183 -27.80 -10.41 9.34
C CYS A 183 -27.75 -11.77 8.69
N ASN A 184 -28.83 -12.16 8.01
CA ASN A 184 -28.84 -13.32 7.16
C ASN A 184 -28.25 -12.96 5.79
N ILE A 185 -27.08 -13.54 5.48
CA ILE A 185 -26.39 -13.36 4.21
C ILE A 185 -26.73 -14.57 3.33
N THR A 186 -27.35 -14.33 2.17
CA THR A 186 -27.74 -15.42 1.26
C THR A 186 -26.53 -16.19 0.74
N MET A 187 -26.69 -17.50 0.52
CA MET A 187 -25.63 -18.35 -0.01
C MET A 187 -25.16 -17.87 -1.39
N THR A 188 -26.08 -17.35 -2.22
CA THR A 188 -25.76 -16.78 -3.52
C THR A 188 -24.80 -15.60 -3.40
N LEU A 189 -25.08 -14.65 -2.49
CA LEU A 189 -24.18 -13.51 -2.26
C LEU A 189 -22.80 -13.97 -1.78
N ARG A 190 -22.75 -14.95 -0.87
CA ARG A 190 -21.48 -15.53 -0.37
C ARG A 190 -20.65 -16.13 -1.51
N ILE A 191 -21.25 -16.99 -2.34
CA ILE A 191 -20.55 -17.67 -3.44
C ILE A 191 -20.06 -16.64 -4.47
N VAL A 192 -20.90 -15.68 -4.85
CA VAL A 192 -20.54 -14.66 -5.84
C VAL A 192 -19.42 -13.75 -5.32
N ALA A 193 -19.49 -13.32 -4.05
CA ALA A 193 -18.44 -12.51 -3.43
C ALA A 193 -17.13 -13.29 -3.31
N LEU A 194 -17.17 -14.56 -2.90
CA LEU A 194 -15.99 -15.44 -2.87
C LEU A 194 -15.39 -15.62 -4.25
N ALA A 195 -16.20 -15.91 -5.27
CA ALA A 195 -15.72 -16.08 -6.64
C ALA A 195 -15.03 -14.80 -7.15
N TYR A 196 -15.62 -13.64 -6.87
CA TYR A 196 -15.02 -12.34 -7.22
C TYR A 196 -13.68 -12.12 -6.49
N GLN A 197 -13.61 -12.46 -5.20
CA GLN A 197 -12.39 -12.40 -4.41
C GLN A 197 -11.29 -13.32 -4.98
N TRP A 198 -11.64 -14.54 -5.37
CA TRP A 198 -10.72 -15.48 -6.01
C TRP A 198 -10.13 -14.92 -7.30
N VAL A 199 -10.96 -14.30 -8.16
CA VAL A 199 -10.49 -13.67 -9.40
C VAL A 199 -9.46 -12.57 -9.12
N GLN A 200 -9.68 -11.72 -8.12
CA GLN A 200 -8.73 -10.67 -7.74
C GLN A 200 -7.39 -11.26 -7.27
N TRP A 201 -7.44 -12.33 -6.46
CA TRP A 201 -6.22 -12.97 -5.98
C TRP A 201 -5.50 -13.82 -7.02
N THR A 202 -6.21 -14.39 -7.99
CA THR A 202 -5.59 -15.00 -9.17
C THR A 202 -4.83 -13.96 -9.98
N ALA A 203 -5.38 -12.75 -10.17
CA ALA A 203 -4.67 -11.65 -10.83
C ALA A 203 -3.40 -11.23 -10.05
N CYS A 204 -3.48 -11.19 -8.72
CA CYS A 204 -2.32 -10.98 -7.84
C CYS A 204 -1.25 -12.06 -8.03
N GLY A 205 -1.64 -13.34 -8.01
CA GLY A 205 -0.72 -14.47 -8.23
C GLY A 205 -0.05 -14.44 -9.60
N PHE A 206 -0.79 -14.04 -10.65
CA PHE A 206 -0.25 -13.84 -11.99
C PHE A 206 0.81 -12.73 -12.03
N LEU A 207 0.57 -11.61 -11.35
CA LEU A 207 1.56 -10.52 -11.25
C LEU A 207 2.81 -10.98 -10.49
N ILE A 208 2.66 -11.69 -9.38
CA ILE A 208 3.81 -12.23 -8.61
C ILE A 208 4.61 -13.21 -9.44
N PHE A 209 3.94 -14.08 -10.21
CA PHE A 209 4.60 -14.98 -11.13
C PHE A 209 5.43 -14.23 -12.19
N ARG A 210 4.91 -13.11 -12.71
CA ARG A 210 5.69 -12.24 -13.61
C ARG A 210 6.89 -11.58 -12.92
N LEU A 211 6.78 -11.26 -11.63
CA LEU A 211 7.86 -10.65 -10.85
C LEU A 211 9.00 -11.63 -10.51
N ARG A 212 8.85 -12.95 -10.76
CA ARG A 212 9.83 -13.98 -10.35
C ARG A 212 11.23 -13.83 -10.95
N ASN A 213 11.34 -13.20 -12.12
CA ASN A 213 12.61 -13.04 -12.82
C ASN A 213 13.37 -11.78 -12.41
N ILE A 214 12.80 -10.97 -11.52
CA ILE A 214 13.46 -9.75 -11.06
C ILE A 214 14.43 -10.15 -9.95
N GLN A 215 15.72 -10.19 -10.27
CA GLN A 215 16.83 -10.32 -9.30
C GLN A 215 16.98 -9.03 -8.49
N SER A 216 15.90 -8.54 -7.90
CA SER A 216 15.87 -7.25 -7.21
C SER A 216 16.63 -7.35 -5.89
N SER A 217 17.60 -6.47 -5.73
CA SER A 217 18.30 -6.12 -4.50
C SER A 217 17.39 -5.82 -3.30
N PHE A 218 16.10 -5.61 -3.51
CA PHE A 218 15.18 -5.18 -2.46
C PHE A 218 14.51 -6.31 -1.67
N ASN A 219 14.84 -7.57 -1.94
CA ASN A 219 14.16 -8.73 -1.34
C ASN A 219 12.62 -8.66 -1.54
N GLU A 220 12.17 -7.86 -2.50
CA GLU A 220 10.75 -7.51 -2.69
C GLU A 220 9.94 -8.67 -3.23
N PHE A 221 10.59 -9.55 -3.99
CA PHE A 221 9.98 -10.78 -4.47
C PHE A 221 9.60 -11.71 -3.31
N TYR A 222 10.53 -11.96 -2.39
CA TYR A 222 10.26 -12.81 -1.22
C TYR A 222 9.22 -12.20 -0.29
N GLN A 223 9.25 -10.87 -0.09
CA GLN A 223 8.18 -10.16 0.63
C GLN A 223 6.82 -10.33 -0.07
N SER A 224 6.77 -10.24 -1.40
CA SER A 224 5.55 -10.42 -2.18
C SER A 224 5.03 -11.87 -2.11
N ILE A 225 5.91 -12.87 -2.11
CA ILE A 225 5.55 -14.27 -1.88
C ILE A 225 4.96 -14.46 -0.48
N ALA A 226 5.62 -13.92 0.55
CA ALA A 226 5.13 -14.04 1.93
C ALA A 226 3.73 -13.42 2.07
N ILE A 227 3.51 -12.24 1.48
CA ILE A 227 2.21 -11.57 1.42
C ILE A 227 1.18 -12.47 0.72
N PHE A 228 1.53 -13.03 -0.45
CA PHE A 228 0.65 -13.93 -1.19
C PHE A 228 0.30 -15.20 -0.40
N ALA A 229 1.25 -15.79 0.31
CA ALA A 229 1.01 -16.96 1.16
C ALA A 229 0.01 -16.64 2.29
N VAL A 230 0.18 -15.52 2.98
CA VAL A 230 -0.76 -15.05 4.02
C VAL A 230 -2.16 -14.89 3.44
N ILE A 231 -2.26 -14.26 2.27
CA ILE A 231 -3.53 -13.99 1.59
C ILE A 231 -4.22 -15.27 1.10
N ILE A 232 -3.49 -16.20 0.51
CA ILE A 232 -4.07 -17.48 0.06
C ILE A 232 -4.56 -18.29 1.26
N GLY A 233 -3.81 -18.28 2.37
CA GLY A 233 -4.26 -18.86 3.64
C GLY A 233 -5.59 -18.26 4.11
N LEU A 234 -5.68 -16.92 4.12
CA LEU A 234 -6.89 -16.19 4.47
C LEU A 234 -8.08 -16.50 3.57
N LEU A 235 -7.84 -16.59 2.26
CA LEU A 235 -8.86 -16.89 1.26
C LEU A 235 -9.39 -18.31 1.39
N LEU A 236 -8.51 -19.29 1.65
CA LEU A 236 -8.89 -20.67 1.92
C LEU A 236 -9.70 -20.79 3.22
N GLU A 237 -9.23 -20.16 4.30
CA GLU A 237 -9.94 -20.10 5.59
C GLU A 237 -11.34 -19.49 5.43
N THR A 238 -11.44 -18.34 4.78
CA THR A 238 -12.72 -17.68 4.49
C THR A 238 -13.64 -18.54 3.63
N THR A 239 -13.09 -19.24 2.63
CA THR A 239 -13.87 -20.15 1.76
C THR A 239 -14.41 -21.33 2.56
N ILE A 240 -13.58 -21.98 3.39
CA ILE A 240 -13.99 -23.12 4.22
C ILE A 240 -15.06 -22.70 5.22
N ILE A 241 -14.86 -21.59 5.92
CA ILE A 241 -15.82 -21.10 6.93
C ILE A 241 -17.17 -20.80 6.30
N ASN A 242 -17.20 -20.06 5.19
CA ASN A 242 -18.45 -19.66 4.56
C ASN A 242 -19.22 -20.82 3.90
N LEU A 243 -18.52 -21.82 3.34
CA LEU A 243 -19.16 -22.95 2.67
C LEU A 243 -19.57 -24.07 3.64
N LYS A 244 -18.71 -24.41 4.61
CA LYS A 244 -18.95 -25.54 5.52
C LYS A 244 -19.77 -25.14 6.74
N TYR A 245 -19.57 -23.93 7.26
CA TYR A 245 -20.17 -23.49 8.52
C TYR A 245 -21.11 -22.31 8.25
N GLN A 246 -22.28 -22.59 7.65
CA GLN A 246 -23.25 -21.56 7.28
C GLN A 246 -23.66 -20.65 8.46
N PHE A 247 -23.62 -21.20 9.67
CA PHE A 247 -23.98 -20.59 10.95
C PHE A 247 -22.77 -20.29 11.85
N TYR A 248 -21.57 -20.10 11.29
CA TYR A 248 -20.34 -19.87 12.07
C TYR A 248 -20.45 -18.65 13.01
N VAL A 249 -21.23 -17.64 12.63
CA VAL A 249 -21.47 -16.43 13.42
C VAL A 249 -22.08 -16.77 14.79
N PHE A 250 -22.86 -17.86 14.86
CA PHE A 250 -23.44 -18.36 16.10
C PHE A 250 -22.51 -19.23 16.94
N SER A 251 -21.31 -19.51 16.46
CA SER A 251 -20.29 -20.22 17.23
C SER A 251 -19.25 -19.22 17.70
N LYS A 252 -19.26 -18.92 19.00
CA LYS A 252 -18.33 -17.97 19.65
C LYS A 252 -16.88 -18.18 19.22
N ALA A 253 -16.39 -19.42 19.28
CA ALA A 253 -15.03 -19.76 18.90
C ALA A 253 -14.73 -19.42 17.43
N ARG A 254 -15.65 -19.74 16.51
CA ARG A 254 -15.47 -19.52 15.08
C ARG A 254 -15.58 -18.05 14.67
N ARG A 255 -16.47 -17.27 15.30
CA ARG A 255 -16.54 -15.82 15.03
C ARG A 255 -15.28 -15.09 15.51
N ILE A 256 -14.76 -15.46 16.69
CA ILE A 256 -13.52 -14.89 17.24
C ILE A 256 -12.34 -15.29 16.36
N GLU A 257 -12.22 -16.58 16.02
CA GLU A 257 -11.20 -17.09 15.10
C GLU A 257 -11.19 -16.30 13.79
N LYS A 258 -12.36 -16.17 13.13
CA LYS A 258 -12.49 -15.45 11.86
C LYS A 258 -11.99 -14.01 11.97
N THR A 259 -12.46 -13.26 12.97
CA THR A 259 -12.11 -11.85 13.16
C THR A 259 -10.63 -11.68 13.50
N VAL A 260 -10.06 -12.55 14.33
CA VAL A 260 -8.63 -12.52 14.67
C VAL A 260 -7.79 -12.81 13.43
N VAL A 261 -8.13 -13.85 12.67
CA VAL A 261 -7.40 -14.23 11.45
C VAL A 261 -7.45 -13.12 10.40
N ASP A 262 -8.62 -12.50 10.18
CA ASP A 262 -8.78 -11.35 9.27
C ASP A 262 -7.91 -10.16 9.71
N ALA A 263 -7.98 -9.78 11.00
CA ALA A 263 -7.21 -8.66 11.54
C ALA A 263 -5.70 -8.91 11.49
N VAL A 264 -5.24 -10.09 11.90
CA VAL A 264 -3.83 -10.49 11.88
C VAL A 264 -3.30 -10.50 10.45
N ALA A 265 -4.03 -11.09 9.50
CA ALA A 265 -3.61 -11.13 8.10
C ALA A 265 -3.49 -9.72 7.50
N GLY A 266 -4.49 -8.84 7.73
CA GLY A 266 -4.45 -7.46 7.28
C GLY A 266 -3.26 -6.68 7.86
N VAL A 267 -3.02 -6.80 9.17
CA VAL A 267 -1.86 -6.21 9.85
C VAL A 267 -0.55 -6.74 9.29
N LEU A 268 -0.40 -8.06 9.18
CA LEU A 268 0.81 -8.69 8.66
C LEU A 268 1.14 -8.21 7.24
N VAL A 269 0.15 -8.06 6.36
CA VAL A 269 0.39 -7.54 5.00
C VAL A 269 0.98 -6.12 5.03
N VAL A 270 0.45 -5.22 5.87
CA VAL A 270 1.00 -3.87 6.03
C VAL A 270 2.42 -3.91 6.60
N TRP A 271 2.65 -4.74 7.62
CA TRP A 271 3.98 -4.92 8.22
C TRP A 271 5.00 -5.51 7.25
N LEU A 272 4.60 -6.44 6.39
CA LEU A 272 5.50 -6.99 5.36
C LEU A 272 5.88 -5.94 4.31
N PHE A 273 5.02 -4.94 4.04
CA PHE A 273 5.35 -3.87 3.10
C PHE A 273 6.29 -2.80 3.67
N ILE A 274 6.08 -2.35 4.91
CA ILE A 274 6.79 -1.18 5.47
C ILE A 274 7.46 -1.41 6.82
N GLY A 275 7.16 -2.51 7.51
CA GLY A 275 7.69 -2.77 8.86
C GLY A 275 9.21 -2.84 8.89
N TYR A 276 9.82 -3.58 7.95
CA TYR A 276 11.28 -3.68 7.88
C TYR A 276 12.01 -2.32 7.67
N PRO A 277 11.69 -1.50 6.64
CA PRO A 277 12.35 -0.21 6.48
C PRO A 277 12.05 0.78 7.61
N VAL A 278 10.87 0.71 8.25
CA VAL A 278 10.57 1.53 9.43
C VAL A 278 11.47 1.15 10.61
N LEU A 279 11.57 -0.14 10.93
CA LEU A 279 12.45 -0.63 12.00
C LEU A 279 13.91 -0.22 11.74
N MET A 280 14.40 -0.42 10.51
CA MET A 280 15.76 -0.01 10.15
C MET A 280 15.98 1.50 10.21
N SER A 281 14.96 2.30 9.90
CA SER A 281 15.06 3.75 10.03
C SER A 281 15.14 4.24 11.48
N ILE A 282 14.62 3.47 12.45
CA ILE A 282 14.67 3.78 13.88
C ILE A 282 16.04 3.40 14.45
N PHE A 283 16.50 2.18 14.19
CA PHE A 283 17.68 1.62 14.85
C PHE A 283 18.98 1.90 14.08
N ASN A 284 19.01 1.66 12.75
CA ASN A 284 20.24 1.64 11.95
C ASN A 284 20.12 2.52 10.69
N ARG A 285 19.62 3.76 10.86
CA ARG A 285 19.21 4.62 9.74
C ARG A 285 20.27 4.80 8.66
N ARG A 286 21.50 5.17 9.04
CA ARG A 286 22.59 5.51 8.10
C ARG A 286 23.16 4.27 7.43
N GLU A 287 23.45 3.24 8.22
CA GLU A 287 24.01 1.97 7.73
C GLU A 287 23.05 1.28 6.76
N TYR A 288 21.76 1.22 7.10
CA TYR A 288 20.76 0.62 6.21
C TYR A 288 20.60 1.41 4.91
N GLU A 289 20.67 2.75 4.96
CA GLU A 289 20.60 3.58 3.76
C GLU A 289 21.81 3.40 2.85
N GLN A 290 23.02 3.35 3.41
CA GLN A 290 24.25 3.07 2.65
C GLN A 290 24.19 1.69 2.00
N LYS A 291 23.87 0.65 2.78
CA LYS A 291 23.70 -0.71 2.26
C LYS A 291 22.64 -0.77 1.16
N TRP A 292 21.54 -0.04 1.33
CA TRP A 292 20.47 0.05 0.33
C TRP A 292 20.94 0.72 -0.96
N LEU A 293 21.76 1.78 -0.87
CA LEU A 293 22.36 2.43 -2.04
C LEU A 293 23.42 1.57 -2.73
N GLU A 294 24.22 0.82 -1.97
CA GLU A 294 25.19 -0.13 -2.53
C GLU A 294 24.50 -1.26 -3.30
N MET A 295 23.44 -1.83 -2.74
CA MET A 295 22.64 -2.85 -3.41
C MET A 295 22.04 -2.30 -4.71
N LEU A 296 21.52 -1.07 -4.67
CA LEU A 296 21.05 -0.36 -5.86
C LEU A 296 22.12 -0.14 -6.93
N ALA A 297 23.34 0.20 -6.52
CA ALA A 297 24.46 0.41 -7.43
C ALA A 297 24.88 -0.90 -8.11
N ARG A 298 24.81 -2.03 -7.39
CA ARG A 298 25.10 -3.37 -7.92
C ARG A 298 24.03 -3.87 -8.90
N ASP A 299 22.77 -3.50 -8.69
CA ASP A 299 21.65 -3.85 -9.59
C ASP A 299 21.63 -3.03 -10.88
N ALA A 300 22.33 -1.90 -10.95
CA ALA A 300 22.45 -1.13 -12.17
C ALA A 300 23.22 -1.99 -13.19
N PRO A 301 22.60 -2.46 -14.28
CA PRO A 301 23.27 -3.35 -15.21
C PRO A 301 24.50 -2.64 -15.79
N ASN A 302 25.66 -3.30 -15.72
CA ASN A 302 26.94 -2.81 -16.28
C ASN A 302 26.82 -2.36 -17.76
N ASN A 303 25.76 -2.79 -18.46
CA ASN A 303 25.49 -2.42 -19.85
C ASN A 303 24.93 -1.00 -20.06
N THR A 304 24.47 -0.29 -19.02
CA THR A 304 23.99 1.10 -19.17
C THR A 304 25.10 2.15 -19.22
N PHE A 305 26.36 1.78 -18.93
CA PHE A 305 27.51 2.68 -19.12
C PHE A 305 28.27 2.43 -20.44
N ASN A 306 27.90 1.40 -21.20
CA ASN A 306 28.23 1.31 -22.63
C ASN A 306 27.16 2.03 -23.47
N VAL A 307 26.64 3.17 -23.00
CA VAL A 307 26.11 4.19 -23.92
C VAL A 307 27.33 4.67 -24.67
N SER A 308 27.57 4.03 -25.82
CA SER A 308 28.58 4.46 -26.75
C SER A 308 28.40 5.96 -26.93
N SER A 309 29.50 6.68 -26.81
CA SER A 309 29.70 8.02 -27.32
C SER A 309 29.53 7.99 -28.84
N ASN A 310 28.33 7.63 -29.30
CA ASN A 310 27.91 7.77 -30.67
C ASN A 310 27.20 9.12 -30.75
N PRO A 311 27.91 10.21 -31.09
CA PRO A 311 27.39 11.58 -31.11
C PRO A 311 26.19 11.78 -32.05
N ASN A 312 25.85 10.77 -32.86
CA ASN A 312 24.78 10.83 -33.85
C ASN A 312 23.45 10.18 -33.40
N GLY A 313 23.36 9.68 -32.17
CA GLY A 313 22.15 9.02 -31.66
C GLY A 313 21.06 10.01 -31.23
N THR A 314 20.11 10.33 -32.11
CA THR A 314 18.95 11.22 -31.91
C THR A 314 17.89 10.71 -30.91
N THR A 315 18.27 9.89 -29.94
CA THR A 315 17.35 9.50 -28.85
C THR A 315 17.14 10.69 -27.92
N ALA A 316 15.88 10.96 -27.56
CA ALA A 316 15.47 12.12 -26.74
C ALA A 316 16.19 12.26 -25.38
N TYR A 317 16.93 11.23 -24.94
CA TYR A 317 17.76 11.26 -23.73
C TYR A 317 19.16 11.86 -23.94
N ALA A 318 19.72 11.85 -25.16
CA ALA A 318 21.01 12.48 -25.44
C ALA A 318 20.92 14.02 -25.42
N LYS A 319 19.73 14.57 -25.71
CA LYS A 319 19.50 16.01 -25.82
C LYS A 319 19.50 16.78 -24.48
N MET A 320 19.55 16.09 -23.34
CA MET A 320 19.62 16.72 -22.01
C MET A 320 21.05 16.93 -21.50
N ASN A 321 22.05 16.30 -22.12
CA ASN A 321 23.45 16.42 -21.73
C ASN A 321 24.27 17.23 -22.72
N ASP A 322 23.64 17.86 -23.72
CA ASP A 322 24.36 18.72 -24.66
C ASP A 322 24.62 20.08 -23.99
N PRO A 323 25.88 20.39 -23.59
CA PRO A 323 26.20 21.66 -22.92
C PRO A 323 26.00 22.86 -23.85
N ALA A 324 25.88 22.60 -25.16
CA ALA A 324 25.73 23.60 -26.21
C ALA A 324 24.37 24.33 -26.20
N ASP A 325 23.33 23.77 -25.58
CA ASP A 325 22.00 24.41 -25.48
C ASP A 325 21.79 25.16 -24.14
N SER A 326 22.83 25.28 -23.31
CA SER A 326 22.81 26.19 -22.17
C SER A 326 22.95 27.63 -22.66
N ALA A 327 21.80 28.26 -22.95
CA ALA A 327 21.63 29.70 -23.21
C ALA A 327 22.08 30.63 -22.05
N PHE A 328 22.94 30.15 -21.16
CA PHE A 328 23.58 30.89 -20.08
C PHE A 328 25.05 31.24 -20.38
N GLN A 329 25.59 30.87 -21.55
CA GLN A 329 26.96 31.22 -21.97
C GLN A 329 27.08 32.55 -22.72
N THR A 330 26.04 33.39 -22.75
CA THR A 330 26.09 34.71 -23.43
C THR A 330 26.38 35.90 -22.51
N SER A 331 26.60 35.69 -21.21
CA SER A 331 27.19 36.72 -20.34
C SER A 331 28.70 36.54 -20.29
N GLN A 332 29.36 37.02 -21.36
CA GLN A 332 30.79 37.31 -21.37
C GLN A 332 31.10 38.32 -20.25
N LEU A 333 31.54 37.82 -19.09
CA LEU A 333 32.35 38.60 -18.16
C LEU A 333 33.77 38.60 -18.72
N HIS A 334 34.07 39.66 -19.46
CA HIS A 334 35.39 40.03 -19.93
C HIS A 334 36.25 40.30 -18.69
N PHE A 335 37.03 39.30 -18.27
CA PHE A 335 38.14 39.53 -17.36
C PHE A 335 39.32 40.01 -18.19
N ASP A 336 39.72 41.25 -17.93
CA ASP A 336 40.91 41.86 -18.50
C ASP A 336 42.14 41.01 -18.19
N ASN A 337 42.94 40.82 -19.23
CA ASN A 337 44.25 40.19 -19.18
C ASN A 337 45.23 41.11 -18.43
N ASP A 338 45.62 40.72 -17.24
CA ASP A 338 46.81 41.26 -16.58
C ASP A 338 48.04 40.41 -16.99
N PRO A 339 49.04 40.96 -17.69
CA PRO A 339 50.18 40.19 -18.17
C PRO A 339 51.37 40.38 -17.22
N HIS A 340 51.38 39.75 -16.05
CA HIS A 340 52.61 39.65 -15.25
C HIS A 340 52.68 38.40 -14.37
N SER A 341 53.88 37.80 -14.38
CA SER A 341 54.39 36.82 -13.41
C SER A 341 53.80 35.40 -13.56
N GLY A 342 54.54 34.32 -13.69
CA GLY A 342 55.95 34.04 -13.53
C GLY A 342 56.07 32.52 -13.54
N TYR A 343 57.05 31.99 -14.28
CA TYR A 343 57.31 30.55 -14.38
C TYR A 343 57.60 29.95 -13.00
N ILE A 344 56.74 29.03 -12.54
CA ILE A 344 57.12 28.01 -11.56
C ILE A 344 56.76 26.64 -12.16
N SER A 345 57.80 25.97 -12.65
CA SER A 345 57.78 24.56 -13.03
C SER A 345 57.72 23.72 -11.75
N GLY A 346 56.52 23.21 -11.45
CA GLY A 346 56.29 22.22 -10.40
C GLY A 346 55.79 20.93 -11.02
N ASN A 347 56.66 19.94 -11.16
CA ASN A 347 56.28 18.55 -11.44
C ASN A 347 55.49 18.01 -10.24
N HIS A 348 54.16 18.08 -10.29
CA HIS A 348 53.28 17.33 -9.40
C HIS A 348 52.49 16.31 -10.22
N ARG A 349 52.86 15.04 -10.07
CA ARG A 349 52.07 13.89 -10.50
C ARG A 349 51.05 13.60 -9.40
N PRO A 350 49.73 13.69 -9.65
CA PRO A 350 48.73 13.54 -8.60
C PRO A 350 48.20 12.09 -8.45
N PHE A 351 48.96 11.06 -8.82
CA PHE A 351 48.46 9.67 -8.83
C PHE A 351 49.51 8.64 -8.40
N ASP A 352 50.07 8.80 -7.21
CA ASP A 352 50.81 7.74 -6.53
C ASP A 352 50.44 7.78 -5.03
N ASP A 353 49.21 7.42 -4.70
CA ASP A 353 48.80 7.16 -3.30
C ASP A 353 48.52 5.65 -3.16
N PRO A 354 49.41 4.87 -2.52
CA PRO A 354 49.34 3.41 -2.49
C PRO A 354 48.53 2.86 -1.31
N ASP A 355 47.60 3.63 -0.73
CA ASP A 355 46.77 3.19 0.40
C ASP A 355 45.38 2.69 -0.05
N PRO A 356 45.14 1.36 -0.15
CA PRO A 356 43.87 0.81 -0.62
C PRO A 356 42.71 0.86 0.39
N LEU A 357 42.82 1.61 1.50
CA LEU A 357 41.85 1.52 2.61
C LEU A 357 41.37 2.86 3.21
N ASN A 358 41.68 4.01 2.61
CA ASN A 358 41.17 5.30 3.09
C ASN A 358 39.85 5.71 2.39
N ILE A 359 38.80 4.91 2.58
CA ILE A 359 37.44 5.18 2.05
C ILE A 359 36.75 6.32 2.84
N GLU A 360 37.18 6.60 4.07
CA GLU A 360 36.57 7.64 4.90
C GLU A 360 36.91 9.07 4.45
N SER A 361 38.09 9.30 3.84
CA SER A 361 38.46 10.62 3.32
C SER A 361 37.70 10.99 2.04
N THR A 362 37.35 10.00 1.21
CA THR A 362 36.54 10.20 -0.01
C THR A 362 35.04 10.33 0.28
N LEU A 363 34.54 9.80 1.41
CA LEU A 363 33.16 10.03 1.86
C LEU A 363 32.95 11.40 2.53
N ASN A 364 34.01 12.01 3.08
CA ASN A 364 33.95 13.36 3.67
C ASN A 364 34.18 14.49 2.65
N ALA A 365 34.65 14.18 1.45
CA ALA A 365 34.58 15.11 0.34
C ALA A 365 33.09 15.31 -0.01
N HIS A 366 32.54 16.48 0.32
CA HIS A 366 31.25 16.97 -0.14
C HIS A 366 31.24 17.16 -1.67
N VAL A 367 31.46 16.09 -2.43
CA VAL A 367 31.10 16.07 -3.83
C VAL A 367 29.57 16.00 -3.84
N PRO A 368 28.87 17.01 -4.37
CA PRO A 368 27.42 16.98 -4.44
C PRO A 368 27.00 15.72 -5.19
N TYR A 369 26.34 14.80 -4.48
CA TYR A 369 25.90 13.53 -5.03
C TYR A 369 25.05 13.81 -6.27
N ASN A 370 25.54 13.41 -7.44
CA ASN A 370 24.86 13.69 -8.70
C ASN A 370 23.63 12.78 -8.83
N ASP A 371 22.46 13.30 -8.46
CA ASP A 371 21.16 12.62 -8.57
C ASP A 371 20.91 12.07 -10.00
N ASN A 372 21.62 12.60 -11.02
CA ASN A 372 21.56 12.12 -12.40
C ASN A 372 22.23 10.76 -12.64
N LEU A 373 22.80 10.11 -11.63
CA LEU A 373 23.33 8.75 -11.73
C LEU A 373 22.39 7.70 -11.14
N LEU A 374 21.31 8.10 -10.45
CA LEU A 374 20.38 7.14 -9.86
C LEU A 374 19.51 6.45 -10.93
N PRO A 375 19.18 5.15 -10.75
CA PRO A 375 18.29 4.42 -11.65
C PRO A 375 16.96 5.16 -11.87
N MET A 376 16.39 5.02 -13.07
CA MET A 376 15.17 5.74 -13.48
C MET A 376 13.98 5.54 -12.51
N ALA A 377 13.91 4.37 -11.85
CA ALA A 377 12.93 4.05 -10.81
C ALA A 377 13.01 4.98 -9.57
N LEU A 378 14.21 5.43 -9.19
CA LEU A 378 14.40 6.37 -8.08
C LEU A 378 14.10 7.82 -8.51
N ARG A 379 14.49 8.20 -9.72
CA ARG A 379 14.29 9.56 -10.25
C ARG A 379 12.82 9.96 -10.36
N ASN A 380 11.97 9.06 -10.85
CA ASN A 380 10.55 9.37 -11.04
C ASN A 380 9.82 9.62 -9.72
N ASN A 381 10.29 9.07 -8.60
CA ASN A 381 9.76 9.39 -7.28
C ASN A 381 10.45 10.62 -6.63
N MET A 382 11.66 11.03 -7.08
CA MET A 382 12.37 12.21 -6.55
C MET A 382 11.79 13.52 -7.08
N HIS A 383 11.30 13.53 -8.33
CA HIS A 383 10.83 14.75 -8.97
C HIS A 383 9.36 15.11 -8.68
N ILE A 384 8.61 14.28 -7.95
CA ILE A 384 7.18 14.55 -7.66
C ILE A 384 7.00 15.75 -6.70
N HIS A 385 8.04 16.15 -5.97
CA HIS A 385 7.97 17.27 -5.01
C HIS A 385 9.12 18.27 -5.05
N ARG A 386 9.93 18.35 -6.12
CA ARG A 386 10.63 19.63 -6.34
C ARG A 386 9.53 20.60 -6.81
N PRO A 387 9.14 21.64 -6.03
CA PRO A 387 8.32 22.70 -6.60
C PRO A 387 9.05 23.16 -7.85
N VAL A 388 8.32 23.27 -8.95
CA VAL A 388 8.84 23.87 -10.19
C VAL A 388 9.04 25.35 -9.87
N LEU A 389 10.18 25.67 -9.25
CA LEU A 389 10.61 27.02 -8.88
C LEU A 389 10.99 27.87 -10.11
N ASN A 390 10.83 27.34 -11.33
CA ASN A 390 11.09 28.04 -12.58
C ASN A 390 9.83 28.18 -13.45
N THR A 391 8.68 28.47 -12.84
CA THR A 391 7.67 29.27 -13.55
C THR A 391 7.86 30.71 -13.11
N PRO A 392 8.28 31.64 -13.98
CA PRO A 392 8.34 33.05 -13.62
C PRO A 392 6.92 33.48 -13.23
N SER A 393 6.76 33.78 -11.95
CA SER A 393 5.51 34.22 -11.34
C SER A 393 5.01 35.50 -12.00
N MET A 394 3.79 35.46 -12.54
CA MET A 394 2.95 36.63 -12.83
C MET A 394 2.43 37.26 -11.52
N PHE A 395 3.32 37.72 -10.65
CA PHE A 395 2.97 38.57 -9.50
C PHE A 395 3.98 39.72 -9.45
N PRO A 396 3.64 40.94 -9.90
CA PRO A 396 4.59 42.04 -10.00
C PRO A 396 4.92 42.70 -8.65
N HIS A 397 4.16 42.47 -7.58
CA HIS A 397 4.35 43.22 -6.36
C HIS A 397 4.07 42.42 -5.09
N GLY A 398 5.06 42.45 -4.20
CA GLY A 398 4.89 42.27 -2.77
C GLY A 398 5.44 40.96 -2.25
N TYR A 399 6.74 40.93 -1.92
CA TYR A 399 7.19 40.56 -0.58
C TYR A 399 8.47 41.32 -0.24
N SER A 400 8.45 41.85 0.97
CA SER A 400 9.39 42.70 1.68
C SER A 400 10.82 42.16 1.75
N GLU A 401 11.77 43.09 1.66
CA GLU A 401 13.17 42.91 2.04
C GLU A 401 13.32 42.39 3.49
N PRO A 402 14.34 41.56 3.77
CA PRO A 402 14.68 41.17 5.13
C PRO A 402 15.37 42.32 5.88
N SER A 403 15.01 42.48 7.16
CA SER A 403 15.68 43.39 8.11
C SER A 403 17.15 43.00 8.32
N PRO A 404 18.09 43.95 8.48
CA PRO A 404 19.54 43.68 8.55
C PRO A 404 20.01 42.94 9.82
N ASP A 405 19.17 42.74 10.82
CA ASP A 405 19.65 42.49 12.19
C ASP A 405 19.65 41.02 12.66
N GLY A 406 19.56 40.04 11.76
CA GLY A 406 20.06 38.68 12.01
C GLY A 406 19.57 37.97 13.29
N ARG A 407 18.34 38.22 13.77
CA ARG A 407 17.76 37.49 14.91
C ARG A 407 16.43 36.85 14.55
N HIS A 408 16.39 35.52 14.63
CA HIS A 408 15.15 34.77 14.65
C HIS A 408 14.57 34.80 16.07
N VAL A 409 13.33 35.27 16.20
CA VAL A 409 12.48 35.03 17.37
C VAL A 409 11.45 33.97 16.94
N LEU A 410 11.53 32.82 17.62
CA LEU A 410 10.68 31.61 17.65
C LEU A 410 9.79 31.29 16.44
#